data_AF-A0A1X7T6N3-F1
#
_entry.id   AF-A0A1X7T6N3-F1
#
_cell.length_a   1.000
_cell.length_b   1.000
_cell.length_c   1.000
_cell.angle_alpha   90.00
_cell.angle_beta   90.00
_cell.angle_gamma   90.00
#
_symmetry.space_group_name_H-M   'P 1'
#
loop_
_entity.id
_entity.type
_entity.pdbx_description
1 polymer ?
#
loop_
_entity_poly.entity_id
_entity_poly.type
_entity_poly.pdbx_seq_one_letter_code
_entity_poly.pdbx_strand_id
1 'polypeptide(L)'
;MSFFQSNPRPFFSHCQDMYLEISKVHPTLCHYFIRLLEANGLLLRCYTENIDTLERRAGITDEHLVKVHGALDTAHCITCGKGYSYEFVKAQAGNIPFCTSFGCAYEPKVDSGTYKGIVKPDVVFVGEDPPRKFTVLANEDFQNCKLLIIIGTSLTAKPFASLPSKVRDDCPRLVINNKKFEADPLSRFGTDFNFGVTAYRDVFLRATCNEGVLTVAKKIGLGEDLMELYKSESRSLGMWQVEEVLESEDHYQLKEKDWGFQMQRKHWELQEKNREYQEKDKELQEKYTELQEKDRELQEKDRELQVKDREHQVVLQDSQEALRQKDRELQENKKTLQQKDIVILQKDRELRQSEDAVRRFKQQALTDDHWVINKDEVTLTKEELGRGGYAVVKGNEYSITSRHPNLVQFIGATKVDNPLILTELMSTSLYKKLQETKLTNQQILSIAQDVALGLNYLHLFKPQPIIHRDVSSPNVLLKPCTGAAGYEAKVSDYGAAKLQQGTSTGTVMPGNPAYAAPEAPIPDQHSPAMDVYSYSVLLMEMNLCCKPEMMTAEREVQSRGVSWSDMKSLIQRGLNANPRARPTMAQ
;
A
#
# COMPACT_ATOMS: atom_id res chain seq x y z
N MET A 1 5.69 -1.13 23.89
CA MET A 1 6.65 -1.64 24.90
C MET A 1 8.01 -2.08 24.33
N SER A 2 8.06 -2.84 23.22
CA SER A 2 9.32 -3.38 22.64
C SER A 2 10.40 -2.32 22.32
N PHE A 3 10.00 -1.20 21.72
CA PHE A 3 10.92 -0.08 21.44
C PHE A 3 11.49 0.56 22.72
N PHE A 4 10.65 0.72 23.75
CA PHE A 4 11.09 1.31 25.02
C PHE A 4 12.13 0.43 25.72
N GLN A 5 11.95 -0.89 25.69
CA GLN A 5 12.92 -1.81 26.29
C GLN A 5 14.26 -1.86 25.54
N SER A 6 14.28 -1.64 24.22
CA SER A 6 15.54 -1.59 23.45
C SER A 6 16.21 -0.22 23.49
N ASN A 7 15.42 0.85 23.55
CA ASN A 7 15.89 2.23 23.58
C ASN A 7 14.97 3.14 24.43
N PRO A 8 15.15 3.17 25.76
CA PRO A 8 14.32 3.98 26.67
C PRO A 8 14.69 5.47 26.67
N ARG A 9 15.87 5.85 26.15
CA ARG A 9 16.39 7.22 26.23
C ARG A 9 15.45 8.27 25.64
N PRO A 10 14.87 8.11 24.43
CA PRO A 10 13.99 9.12 23.84
C PRO A 10 12.79 9.45 24.74
N PHE A 11 12.21 8.43 25.38
CA PHE A 11 11.09 8.64 26.30
C PHE A 11 11.52 9.43 27.54
N PHE A 12 12.64 9.07 28.18
CA PHE A 12 13.09 9.75 29.40
C PHE A 12 13.65 11.15 29.14
N SER A 13 14.23 11.40 27.97
CA SER A 13 14.59 12.75 27.52
C SER A 13 13.35 13.63 27.41
N HIS A 14 12.27 13.12 26.82
CA HIS A 14 11.01 13.86 26.73
C HIS A 14 10.30 14.02 28.09
N CYS A 15 10.41 13.03 28.99
CA CYS A 15 9.86 13.13 30.34
C CYS A 15 10.43 14.29 31.14
N GLN A 16 11.68 14.68 30.90
CA GLN A 16 12.29 15.82 31.59
C GLN A 16 11.51 17.10 31.35
N ASP A 17 11.22 17.41 30.09
CA ASP A 17 10.44 18.59 29.71
C ASP A 17 9.02 18.50 30.26
N MET A 18 8.39 17.32 30.12
CA MET A 18 7.02 17.08 30.57
C MET A 18 6.88 17.26 32.10
N TYR A 19 7.81 16.73 32.91
CA TYR A 19 7.78 16.90 34.36
C TYR A 19 7.96 18.36 34.78
N LEU A 20 8.79 19.12 34.06
CA LEU A 20 8.97 20.55 34.30
C LEU A 20 7.69 21.33 33.98
N GLU A 21 7.05 21.06 32.85
CA GLU A 21 5.83 21.75 32.43
C GLU A 21 4.64 21.40 33.33
N ILE A 22 4.38 20.13 33.62
CA ILE A 22 3.27 19.70 34.50
C ILE A 22 3.37 20.35 35.89
N SER A 23 4.60 20.54 36.39
CA SER A 23 4.80 21.18 37.70
C SER A 23 4.41 22.66 37.74
N LYS A 24 4.32 23.32 36.57
CA LYS A 24 3.90 24.72 36.42
C LYS A 24 2.41 24.87 36.10
N VAL A 25 1.81 23.84 35.51
CA VAL A 25 0.40 23.87 35.12
C VAL A 25 -0.48 23.57 36.33
N HIS A 26 -1.65 24.19 36.40
CA HIS A 26 -2.64 23.98 37.45
C HIS A 26 -3.96 23.45 36.89
N PRO A 27 -4.80 22.81 37.72
CA PRO A 27 -6.09 22.33 37.25
C PRO A 27 -6.95 23.46 36.70
N THR A 28 -7.60 23.20 35.57
CA THR A 28 -8.48 24.18 34.90
C THR A 28 -9.87 24.21 35.53
N LEU A 29 -10.69 25.20 35.14
CA LEU A 29 -12.11 25.27 35.53
C LEU A 29 -12.87 23.96 35.26
N CYS A 30 -12.53 23.25 34.17
CA CYS A 30 -13.07 21.92 33.86
C CYS A 30 -12.78 20.88 34.94
N HIS A 31 -11.58 20.87 35.52
CA HIS A 31 -11.23 19.92 36.57
C HIS A 31 -12.03 20.20 37.84
N TYR A 32 -12.17 21.48 38.21
CA TYR A 32 -12.98 21.88 39.36
C TYR A 32 -14.48 21.65 39.15
N PHE A 33 -14.97 21.71 37.91
CA PHE A 33 -16.33 21.29 37.61
C PHE A 33 -16.55 19.81 37.93
N ILE A 34 -15.61 18.93 37.53
CA ILE A 34 -15.69 17.50 37.86
C ILE A 34 -15.59 17.28 39.38
N ARG A 35 -14.71 18.03 40.07
CA ARG A 35 -14.63 18.02 41.54
C ARG A 35 -15.95 18.44 42.19
N LEU A 36 -16.60 19.46 41.64
CA LEU A 36 -17.89 19.94 42.15
C LEU A 36 -19.00 18.91 41.94
N LEU A 37 -19.00 18.18 40.82
CA LEU A 37 -19.92 17.05 40.60
C LEU A 37 -19.69 15.94 41.64
N GLU A 38 -18.44 15.64 41.99
CA GLU A 38 -18.12 14.67 43.06
C GLU A 38 -18.64 15.15 44.42
N ALA A 39 -18.36 16.41 44.77
CA ALA A 39 -18.80 17.00 46.04
C ALA A 39 -20.33 17.03 46.20
N ASN A 40 -21.07 17.14 45.09
CA ASN A 40 -22.53 17.11 45.06
C ASN A 40 -23.11 15.69 44.90
N GLY A 41 -22.27 14.64 44.91
CA GLY A 41 -22.73 13.25 44.77
C GLY A 41 -23.30 12.90 43.38
N LEU A 42 -22.95 13.68 42.36
CA LEU A 42 -23.42 13.51 40.97
C LEU A 42 -22.42 12.73 40.11
N LEU A 43 -21.16 12.63 40.53
CA LEU A 43 -20.11 11.95 39.77
C LEU A 43 -20.11 10.45 40.07
N LEU A 44 -20.50 9.62 39.09
CA LEU A 44 -20.29 8.16 39.18
C LEU A 44 -18.81 7.80 39.00
N ARG A 45 -18.20 8.31 37.93
CA ARG A 45 -16.79 8.10 37.61
C ARG A 45 -16.27 9.14 36.63
N CYS A 46 -15.00 9.49 36.75
CA CYS A 46 -14.22 10.25 35.78
C CYS A 46 -13.22 9.31 35.08
N TYR A 47 -13.42 9.06 33.78
CA TYR A 47 -12.47 8.33 32.94
C TYR A 47 -11.62 9.35 32.19
N THR A 48 -10.30 9.34 32.42
CA THR A 48 -9.36 10.31 31.80
C THR A 48 -8.34 9.61 30.91
N GLU A 49 -8.04 10.23 29.76
CA GLU A 49 -6.93 9.88 28.87
C GLU A 49 -5.62 10.58 29.28
N ASN A 50 -5.72 11.61 30.12
CA ASN A 50 -4.59 12.43 30.53
C ASN A 50 -3.73 11.70 31.56
N ILE A 51 -2.43 11.99 31.52
CA ILE A 51 -1.42 11.42 32.43
C ILE A 51 -0.84 12.45 33.40
N ASP A 52 -1.27 13.70 33.30
CA ASP A 52 -0.74 14.88 34.00
C ASP A 52 -1.16 15.00 35.47
N THR A 53 -2.15 14.20 35.90
CA THR A 53 -2.67 14.08 37.27
C THR A 53 -3.40 15.32 37.79
N LEU A 54 -3.82 16.23 36.90
CA LEU A 54 -4.53 17.45 37.28
C LEU A 54 -5.88 17.16 37.94
N GLU A 55 -6.54 16.03 37.64
CA GLU A 55 -7.78 15.61 38.29
C GLU A 55 -7.59 15.38 39.79
N ARG A 56 -6.51 14.66 40.16
CA ARG A 56 -6.17 14.44 41.57
C ARG A 56 -5.79 15.75 42.24
N ARG A 57 -5.06 16.63 41.56
CA ARG A 57 -4.67 17.95 42.08
C ARG A 57 -5.86 18.88 42.28
N ALA A 58 -6.93 18.72 41.51
CA ALA A 58 -8.22 19.39 41.75
C ALA A 58 -9.01 18.79 42.93
N GLY A 59 -8.49 17.73 43.56
CA GLY A 59 -9.10 17.07 44.72
C GLY A 59 -10.05 15.93 44.38
N ILE A 60 -10.12 15.48 43.12
CA ILE A 60 -10.95 14.32 42.75
C ILE A 60 -10.36 13.07 43.36
N THR A 61 -11.18 12.27 44.04
CA THR A 61 -10.70 11.10 44.76
C THR A 61 -10.31 9.96 43.82
N ASP A 62 -9.36 9.14 44.27
CA ASP A 62 -8.95 7.95 43.54
C ASP A 62 -10.06 6.92 43.37
N GLU A 63 -11.12 6.98 44.18
CA GLU A 63 -12.31 6.13 44.00
C GLU A 63 -13.01 6.49 42.68
N HIS A 64 -13.29 7.77 42.47
CA HIS A 64 -14.01 8.26 41.29
C HIS A 64 -13.13 8.38 40.04
N LEU A 65 -11.80 8.31 40.15
CA LEU A 65 -10.90 8.47 39.01
C LEU A 65 -10.47 7.14 38.38
N VAL A 66 -10.57 7.05 37.05
CA VAL A 66 -10.00 5.96 36.25
C VAL A 66 -9.06 6.54 35.20
N LYS A 67 -7.76 6.36 35.42
CA LYS A 67 -6.70 6.87 34.54
C LYS A 67 -6.41 5.84 33.44
N VAL A 68 -7.08 5.97 32.30
CA VAL A 68 -7.11 4.90 31.28
C VAL A 68 -5.75 4.69 30.63
N HIS A 69 -4.99 5.77 30.42
CA HIS A 69 -3.62 5.71 29.93
C HIS A 69 -2.58 5.76 31.04
N GLY A 70 -3.00 5.48 32.29
CA GLY A 70 -2.11 5.51 33.44
C GLY A 70 -1.78 6.94 33.91
N ALA A 71 -0.72 7.10 34.68
CA ALA A 71 -0.30 8.41 35.19
C ALA A 71 1.19 8.49 35.48
N LEU A 72 1.65 9.72 35.64
CA LEU A 72 3.04 10.04 35.93
C LEU A 72 3.37 10.08 37.44
N ASP A 73 2.38 10.00 38.33
CA ASP A 73 2.57 10.11 39.79
C ASP A 73 3.16 8.87 40.46
N THR A 74 3.20 7.75 39.76
CA THR A 74 3.67 6.46 40.24
C THR A 74 4.50 5.77 39.17
N ALA A 75 5.40 4.87 39.59
CA ALA A 75 6.27 4.16 38.68
C ALA A 75 6.66 2.79 39.22
N HIS A 76 6.83 1.81 38.34
CA HIS A 76 7.24 0.46 38.73
C HIS A 76 8.45 -0.02 37.94
N CYS A 77 9.28 -0.84 38.60
CA CYS A 77 10.31 -1.58 37.89
C CYS A 77 9.68 -2.58 36.93
N ILE A 78 10.05 -2.52 35.65
CA ILE A 78 9.52 -3.41 34.61
C ILE A 78 9.98 -4.87 34.75
N THR A 79 10.87 -5.17 35.69
CA THR A 79 11.44 -6.50 35.90
C THR A 79 10.91 -7.15 37.18
N CYS A 80 10.98 -6.46 38.33
CA CYS A 80 10.55 -7.02 39.60
C CYS A 80 9.23 -6.45 40.14
N GLY A 81 8.66 -5.42 39.50
CA GLY A 81 7.43 -4.79 39.94
C GLY A 81 7.54 -3.96 41.22
N LYS A 82 8.75 -3.64 41.71
CA LYS A 82 8.90 -2.72 42.86
C LYS A 82 8.40 -1.32 42.47
N GLY A 83 7.54 -0.74 43.31
CA GLY A 83 7.02 0.62 43.15
C GLY A 83 8.00 1.70 43.59
N TYR A 84 7.91 2.86 42.94
CA TYR A 84 8.70 4.07 43.15
C TYR A 84 7.79 5.30 43.09
N SER A 85 8.15 6.33 43.86
CA SER A 85 7.37 7.58 43.88
C SER A 85 7.69 8.48 42.69
N TYR A 86 6.79 9.42 42.41
CA TYR A 86 7.00 10.51 41.46
C TYR A 86 8.34 11.24 41.69
N GLU A 87 8.68 11.56 42.94
CA GLU A 87 9.89 12.29 43.31
C GLU A 87 11.15 11.52 42.93
N PHE A 88 11.13 10.19 43.10
CA PHE A 88 12.25 9.34 42.68
C PHE A 88 12.47 9.42 41.17
N VAL A 89 11.41 9.29 40.38
CA VAL A 89 11.52 9.31 38.91
C VAL A 89 11.87 10.70 38.40
N LYS A 90 11.27 11.74 38.98
CA LYS A 90 11.56 13.14 38.66
C LYS A 90 13.02 13.50 38.96
N ALA A 91 13.58 13.03 40.07
CA ALA A 91 14.99 13.25 40.41
C ALA A 91 15.97 12.60 39.41
N GLN A 92 15.49 11.63 38.64
CA GLN A 92 16.24 10.96 37.57
C GLN A 92 15.89 11.49 36.17
N ALA A 93 15.12 12.58 36.06
CA ALA A 93 14.72 13.16 34.79
C ALA A 93 15.95 13.48 33.91
N GLY A 94 15.87 13.12 32.62
CA GLY A 94 16.99 13.20 31.67
C GLY A 94 17.92 11.97 31.69
N ASN A 95 17.85 11.14 32.72
CA ASN A 95 18.54 9.85 32.82
C ASN A 95 17.55 8.68 32.71
N ILE A 96 18.07 7.46 32.55
CA ILE A 96 17.25 6.24 32.64
C ILE A 96 17.20 5.82 34.13
N PRO A 97 16.05 5.90 34.81
CA PRO A 97 15.92 5.44 36.19
C PRO A 97 15.98 3.92 36.27
N PHE A 98 16.77 3.40 37.21
CA PHE A 98 16.95 1.97 37.42
C PHE A 98 16.55 1.54 38.82
N CYS A 99 16.13 0.27 38.92
CA CYS A 99 15.62 -0.32 40.13
C CYS A 99 16.72 -0.47 41.18
N THR A 100 16.43 0.00 42.40
CA THR A 100 17.30 -0.09 43.59
C THR A 100 16.99 -1.32 44.46
N SER A 101 16.10 -2.22 44.01
CA SER A 101 15.78 -3.42 44.77
C SER A 101 16.94 -4.41 44.76
N PHE A 102 17.34 -4.88 45.94
CA PHE A 102 18.30 -5.98 46.06
C PHE A 102 17.76 -7.22 45.31
N GLY A 103 18.61 -7.85 44.50
CA GLY A 103 18.26 -9.04 43.71
C GLY A 103 17.45 -8.78 42.42
N CYS A 104 17.14 -7.53 42.07
CA CYS A 104 16.59 -7.22 40.76
C CYS A 104 17.69 -7.33 39.70
N ALA A 105 17.40 -8.01 38.57
CA ALA A 105 18.33 -8.10 37.44
C ALA A 105 18.47 -6.73 36.75
N TYR A 106 19.30 -5.86 37.32
CA TYR A 106 19.76 -4.64 36.68
C TYR A 106 20.90 -5.01 35.71
N GLU A 107 20.63 -4.84 34.42
CA GLU A 107 21.63 -4.99 33.37
C GLU A 107 21.64 -3.72 32.52
N PRO A 108 22.66 -2.85 32.66
CA PRO A 108 22.87 -1.74 31.75
C PRO A 108 23.35 -2.30 30.41
N LYS A 109 22.38 -2.73 29.59
CA LYS A 109 22.52 -3.22 28.20
C LYS A 109 23.77 -4.10 27.98
N VAL A 110 23.64 -5.41 28.19
CA VAL A 110 24.70 -6.37 27.84
C VAL A 110 24.11 -7.49 26.99
N ASP A 111 24.69 -7.71 25.81
CA ASP A 111 24.51 -8.75 24.77
C ASP A 111 23.10 -9.07 24.24
N SER A 112 22.05 -8.91 25.04
CA SER A 112 20.65 -9.26 24.70
C SER A 112 19.89 -8.18 23.91
N GLY A 113 20.46 -6.99 23.73
CA GLY A 113 19.84 -5.88 23.01
C GLY A 113 18.70 -5.16 23.73
N THR A 114 18.34 -5.55 24.96
CA THR A 114 17.27 -4.95 25.77
C THR A 114 17.74 -4.55 27.16
N TYR A 115 17.11 -3.51 27.73
CA TYR A 115 17.37 -3.05 29.10
C TYR A 115 16.46 -3.79 30.09
N LYS A 116 17.04 -4.19 31.23
CA LYS A 116 16.30 -4.74 32.38
C LYS A 116 16.43 -3.83 33.59
N GLY A 117 15.48 -3.95 34.52
CA GLY A 117 15.49 -3.19 35.77
C GLY A 117 15.13 -1.72 35.62
N ILE A 118 14.62 -1.26 34.47
CA ILE A 118 14.17 0.13 34.30
C ILE A 118 12.96 0.39 35.20
N VAL A 119 12.92 1.57 35.84
CA VAL A 119 11.74 2.07 36.56
C VAL A 119 10.93 2.92 35.59
N LYS A 120 9.80 2.40 35.12
CA LYS A 120 8.93 3.06 34.15
C LYS A 120 7.80 3.77 34.90
N PRO A 121 7.48 5.05 34.59
CA PRO A 121 6.24 5.67 35.05
C PRO A 121 5.03 4.82 34.67
N ASP A 122 3.98 4.81 35.49
CA ASP A 122 2.80 3.98 35.29
C ASP A 122 1.87 4.53 34.21
N VAL A 123 2.45 5.00 33.11
CA VAL A 123 1.78 5.37 31.87
C VAL A 123 1.66 4.15 30.97
N VAL A 124 0.53 4.02 30.28
CA VAL A 124 0.25 2.91 29.37
C VAL A 124 0.83 3.24 28.00
N PHE A 125 1.77 2.43 27.54
CA PHE A 125 2.32 2.55 26.18
C PHE A 125 1.48 1.77 25.17
N VAL A 126 1.63 2.15 23.90
CA VAL A 126 1.03 1.39 22.79
C VAL A 126 1.44 -0.09 22.88
N GLY A 127 0.43 -0.95 22.89
CA GLY A 127 0.55 -2.40 23.02
C GLY A 127 0.58 -2.94 24.46
N GLU A 128 0.48 -2.08 25.48
CA GLU A 128 0.22 -2.51 26.86
C GLU A 128 -1.29 -2.53 27.16
N ASP A 129 -1.69 -3.40 28.07
CA ASP A 129 -3.07 -3.44 28.56
C ASP A 129 -3.37 -2.20 29.42
N PRO A 130 -4.60 -1.64 29.35
CA PRO A 130 -5.02 -0.57 30.25
C PRO A 130 -5.08 -1.09 31.70
N PRO A 131 -5.09 -0.20 32.71
CA PRO A 131 -5.09 -0.62 34.11
C PRO A 131 -6.30 -1.49 34.44
N ARG A 132 -6.12 -2.51 35.30
CA ARG A 132 -7.20 -3.44 35.69
C ARG A 132 -8.48 -2.72 36.14
N LYS A 133 -8.34 -1.57 36.81
CA LYS A 133 -9.46 -0.73 37.25
C LYS A 133 -10.36 -0.32 36.08
N PHE A 134 -9.79 0.04 34.92
CA PHE A 134 -10.54 0.33 33.70
C PHE A 134 -11.33 -0.90 33.22
N THR A 135 -10.67 -2.05 33.12
CA THR A 135 -11.29 -3.28 32.59
C THR A 135 -12.44 -3.78 33.47
N VAL A 136 -12.33 -3.62 34.79
CA VAL A 136 -13.35 -4.05 35.76
C VAL A 136 -14.53 -3.07 35.75
N LEU A 137 -14.26 -1.77 35.86
CA LEU A 137 -15.32 -0.79 36.11
C LEU A 137 -16.05 -0.35 34.84
N ALA A 138 -15.40 -0.34 33.67
CA ALA A 138 -15.97 0.25 32.46
C ALA A 138 -17.28 -0.43 32.01
N ASN A 139 -17.47 -1.71 32.28
CA ASN A 139 -18.72 -2.38 31.90
C ASN A 139 -19.85 -2.08 32.91
N GLU A 140 -19.54 -2.01 34.20
CA GLU A 140 -20.54 -1.74 35.24
C GLU A 140 -20.94 -0.26 35.26
N ASP A 141 -19.97 0.64 35.26
CA ASP A 141 -20.22 2.09 35.35
C ASP A 141 -21.05 2.58 34.15
N PHE A 142 -20.71 2.14 32.93
CA PHE A 142 -21.40 2.62 31.72
C PHE A 142 -22.82 2.07 31.58
N GLN A 143 -23.11 0.88 32.10
CA GLN A 143 -24.46 0.35 32.16
C GLN A 143 -25.34 1.07 33.19
N ASN A 144 -24.73 1.59 34.25
CA ASN A 144 -25.41 2.37 35.31
C ASN A 144 -25.34 3.90 35.09
N CYS A 145 -24.69 4.34 34.00
CA CYS A 145 -24.54 5.75 33.67
C CYS A 145 -25.87 6.36 33.25
N LYS A 146 -26.26 7.46 33.90
CA LYS A 146 -27.50 8.21 33.60
C LYS A 146 -27.30 9.39 32.65
N LEU A 147 -26.08 9.90 32.58
CA LEU A 147 -25.67 11.00 31.72
C LEU A 147 -24.18 10.87 31.47
N LEU A 148 -23.79 10.79 30.19
CA LEU A 148 -22.37 10.81 29.81
C LEU A 148 -21.97 12.22 29.39
N ILE A 149 -21.00 12.81 30.09
CA ILE A 149 -20.40 14.10 29.69
C ILE A 149 -19.01 13.83 29.13
N ILE A 150 -18.78 14.25 27.90
CA ILE A 150 -17.53 14.04 27.15
C ILE A 150 -16.92 15.42 26.92
N ILE A 151 -15.74 15.66 27.49
CA ILE A 151 -15.11 16.98 27.49
C ILE A 151 -13.71 16.86 26.89
N GLY A 152 -13.40 17.69 25.88
CA GLY A 152 -12.01 17.94 25.47
C GLY A 152 -11.23 16.76 24.88
N THR A 153 -11.89 15.75 24.31
CA THR A 153 -11.24 14.61 23.63
C THR A 153 -11.63 14.56 22.15
N SER A 154 -10.77 13.98 21.30
CA SER A 154 -11.07 13.64 19.90
C SER A 154 -11.67 12.25 19.74
N LEU A 155 -11.67 11.41 20.79
CA LEU A 155 -12.09 10.01 20.78
C LEU A 155 -11.44 9.17 19.67
N THR A 156 -10.12 9.29 19.50
CA THR A 156 -9.37 8.51 18.50
C THR A 156 -8.65 7.29 19.07
N ALA A 157 -8.27 7.31 20.35
CA ALA A 157 -7.48 6.24 20.97
C ALA A 157 -8.37 5.10 21.50
N LYS A 158 -8.14 3.86 21.04
CA LYS A 158 -8.78 2.66 21.59
C LYS A 158 -7.98 2.10 22.78
N PRO A 159 -8.63 1.54 23.81
CA PRO A 159 -10.07 1.26 23.92
C PRO A 159 -10.94 2.43 24.39
N PHE A 160 -10.36 3.59 24.77
CA PHE A 160 -11.10 4.72 25.32
C PHE A 160 -12.23 5.23 24.40
N ALA A 161 -11.95 5.38 23.12
CA ALA A 161 -12.89 5.81 22.09
C ALA A 161 -14.15 4.93 21.96
N SER A 162 -14.13 3.70 22.49
CA SER A 162 -15.28 2.79 22.49
C SER A 162 -16.20 2.96 23.69
N LEU A 163 -15.79 3.70 24.72
CA LEU A 163 -16.58 3.89 25.94
C LEU A 163 -17.97 4.49 25.68
N PRO A 164 -18.13 5.51 24.80
CA PRO A 164 -19.44 6.12 24.60
C PRO A 164 -20.51 5.20 24.01
N SER A 165 -20.14 4.08 23.38
CA SER A 165 -21.10 3.09 22.87
C SER A 165 -21.48 2.03 23.91
N LYS A 166 -20.86 2.05 25.10
CA LYS A 166 -21.20 1.13 26.20
C LYS A 166 -22.34 1.60 27.09
N VAL A 167 -22.76 2.86 26.96
CA VAL A 167 -23.94 3.36 27.69
C VAL A 167 -25.22 2.77 27.10
N ARG A 168 -26.27 2.74 27.91
CA ARG A 168 -27.60 2.31 27.46
C ARG A 168 -28.14 3.23 26.36
N ASP A 169 -29.05 2.70 25.54
CA ASP A 169 -29.67 3.43 24.43
C ASP A 169 -30.44 4.69 24.88
N ASP A 170 -30.97 4.71 26.10
CA ASP A 170 -31.69 5.84 26.68
C ASP A 170 -30.79 6.87 27.39
N CYS A 171 -29.49 6.59 27.57
CA CYS A 171 -28.57 7.49 28.27
C CYS A 171 -28.23 8.71 27.38
N PRO A 172 -28.55 9.94 27.80
CA PRO A 172 -28.12 11.14 27.10
C PRO A 172 -26.60 11.30 27.13
N ARG A 173 -26.03 11.87 26.06
CA ARG A 173 -24.59 12.14 25.93
C ARG A 173 -24.37 13.60 25.55
N LEU A 174 -23.69 14.34 26.41
CA LEU A 174 -23.30 15.72 26.18
C LEU A 174 -21.82 15.77 25.78
N VAL A 175 -21.54 16.36 24.62
CA VAL A 175 -20.18 16.57 24.11
C VAL A 175 -19.84 18.05 24.19
N ILE A 176 -18.83 18.39 24.98
CA ILE A 176 -18.27 19.74 25.10
C ILE A 176 -16.91 19.75 24.42
N ASN A 177 -16.85 20.28 23.21
CA ASN A 177 -15.60 20.34 22.45
C ASN A 177 -15.61 21.44 21.38
N ASN A 178 -14.43 21.85 20.92
CA ASN A 178 -14.27 22.87 19.87
C ASN A 178 -14.76 22.39 18.48
N LYS A 179 -14.74 21.07 18.25
CA LYS A 179 -15.12 20.41 17.00
C LYS A 179 -15.96 19.17 17.28
N LYS A 180 -16.86 18.83 16.35
CA LYS A 180 -17.56 17.54 16.36
C LYS A 180 -16.57 16.42 16.06
N PHE A 181 -16.90 15.20 16.50
CA PHE A 181 -16.19 14.01 16.04
C PHE A 181 -16.42 13.83 14.54
N GLU A 182 -15.36 13.54 13.79
CA GLU A 182 -15.48 13.20 12.38
C GLU A 182 -16.09 11.79 12.29
N ALA A 183 -17.15 11.64 11.51
CA ALA A 183 -17.71 10.33 11.21
C ALA A 183 -16.71 9.58 10.31
N ASP A 184 -16.15 8.47 10.79
CA ASP A 184 -15.37 7.55 9.96
C ASP A 184 -16.33 6.58 9.26
N PRO A 185 -16.56 6.70 7.93
CA PRO A 185 -17.51 5.84 7.21
C PRO A 185 -17.05 4.38 7.12
N LEU A 186 -15.76 4.10 7.35
CA LEU A 186 -15.16 2.77 7.25
C LEU A 186 -15.13 2.02 8.59
N SER A 187 -15.35 2.72 9.71
CA SER A 187 -15.38 2.09 11.02
C SER A 187 -16.75 1.46 11.27
N ARG A 188 -16.88 0.14 11.04
CA ARG A 188 -17.98 -0.70 11.58
C ARG A 188 -18.11 -0.63 13.13
N PHE A 189 -17.20 0.09 13.79
CA PHE A 189 -17.09 0.30 15.23
C PHE A 189 -16.91 1.79 15.58
N GLY A 190 -17.35 2.71 14.71
CA GLY A 190 -17.35 4.16 14.98
C GLY A 190 -18.33 4.52 16.09
N THR A 191 -18.11 5.63 16.77
CA THR A 191 -19.05 6.13 17.78
C THR A 191 -20.37 6.49 17.09
N ASP A 192 -21.47 5.97 17.61
CA ASP A 192 -22.82 6.09 17.06
C ASP A 192 -23.45 7.46 17.37
N PHE A 193 -22.65 8.52 17.38
CA PHE A 193 -23.15 9.86 17.68
C PHE A 193 -24.03 10.37 16.54
N ASN A 194 -25.20 10.89 16.90
CA ASN A 194 -26.10 11.56 15.97
C ASN A 194 -26.36 13.00 16.44
N PHE A 195 -25.77 13.98 15.76
CA PHE A 195 -26.01 15.41 16.01
C PHE A 195 -26.92 16.07 14.97
N GLY A 196 -27.67 15.27 14.21
CA GLY A 196 -28.58 15.71 13.15
C GLY A 196 -30.01 15.92 13.64
N VAL A 197 -30.94 16.09 12.70
CA VAL A 197 -32.37 16.31 12.99
C VAL A 197 -33.06 15.11 13.65
N THR A 198 -32.50 13.91 13.51
CA THR A 198 -32.99 12.69 14.16
C THR A 198 -32.31 12.39 15.50
N ALA A 199 -31.48 13.31 16.00
CA ALA A 199 -30.81 13.18 17.28
C ALA A 199 -31.85 13.10 18.42
N TYR A 200 -31.75 12.05 19.23
CA TYR A 200 -32.66 11.84 20.36
C TYR A 200 -31.96 11.87 21.73
N ARG A 201 -30.64 11.65 21.76
CA ARG A 201 -29.86 11.55 23.00
C ARG A 201 -28.52 12.30 23.01
N ASP A 202 -28.05 12.74 21.85
CA ASP A 202 -26.71 13.33 21.71
C ASP A 202 -26.78 14.85 21.54
N VAL A 203 -26.05 15.56 22.40
CA VAL A 203 -26.00 17.03 22.38
C VAL A 203 -24.55 17.44 22.18
N PHE A 204 -24.30 18.29 21.18
CA PHE A 204 -22.99 18.89 20.95
C PHE A 204 -22.99 20.37 21.35
N LEU A 205 -22.22 20.70 22.37
CA LEU A 205 -21.93 22.07 22.79
C LEU A 205 -20.57 22.49 22.23
N ARG A 206 -20.60 23.33 21.18
CA ARG A 206 -19.40 23.91 20.58
C ARG A 206 -18.87 25.05 21.44
N ALA A 207 -17.88 24.75 22.27
CA ALA A 207 -17.22 25.70 23.15
C ALA A 207 -15.82 25.22 23.51
N THR A 208 -15.00 26.12 24.06
CA THR A 208 -13.83 25.66 24.82
C THR A 208 -14.30 24.88 26.04
N CYS A 209 -13.45 23.99 26.58
CA CYS A 209 -13.83 23.15 27.72
C CYS A 209 -14.29 24.02 28.92
N ASN A 210 -13.57 25.10 29.23
CA ASN A 210 -13.88 26.00 30.35
C ASN A 210 -15.21 26.74 30.14
N GLU A 211 -15.44 27.32 28.96
CA GLU A 211 -16.70 28.02 28.65
C GLU A 211 -17.90 27.06 28.68
N GLY A 212 -17.71 25.85 28.14
CA GLY A 212 -18.74 24.83 28.09
C GLY A 212 -19.15 24.34 29.47
N VAL A 213 -18.18 23.99 30.34
CA VAL A 213 -18.50 23.57 31.72
C VAL A 213 -19.12 24.70 32.52
N LEU A 214 -18.68 25.96 32.34
CA LEU A 214 -19.28 27.10 33.03
C LEU A 214 -20.72 27.33 32.58
N THR A 215 -21.00 27.14 31.28
CA THR A 215 -22.36 27.22 30.73
C THR A 215 -23.25 26.16 31.35
N VAL A 216 -22.77 24.91 31.42
CA VAL A 216 -23.50 23.80 32.06
C VAL A 216 -23.71 24.08 33.55
N ALA A 217 -22.66 24.47 34.27
CA ALA A 217 -22.72 24.78 35.70
C ALA A 217 -23.76 25.87 36.00
N LYS A 218 -23.78 26.96 35.23
CA LYS A 218 -24.79 28.02 35.35
C LYS A 218 -26.21 27.50 35.10
N LYS A 219 -26.40 26.60 34.14
CA LYS A 219 -27.72 26.02 33.83
C LYS A 219 -28.24 25.08 34.93
N ILE A 220 -27.34 24.44 35.68
CA ILE A 220 -27.70 23.56 36.80
C ILE A 220 -27.62 24.25 38.17
N GLY A 221 -27.40 25.57 38.21
CA GLY A 221 -27.34 26.35 39.44
C GLY A 221 -26.02 26.26 40.22
N LEU A 222 -24.98 25.65 39.65
CA LEU A 222 -23.65 25.48 40.27
C LEU A 222 -22.60 26.47 39.73
N GLY A 223 -23.04 27.50 39.00
CA GLY A 223 -22.13 28.43 38.31
C GLY A 223 -21.31 29.31 39.26
N GLU A 224 -21.93 29.80 40.34
CA GLU A 224 -21.26 30.62 41.35
C GLU A 224 -20.29 29.78 42.19
N ASP A 225 -20.75 28.63 42.70
CA ASP A 225 -19.94 27.67 43.45
C ASP A 225 -18.68 27.23 42.68
N LEU A 226 -18.83 26.95 41.37
CA LEU A 226 -17.70 26.58 40.52
C LEU A 226 -16.66 27.70 40.41
N MET A 227 -17.13 28.94 40.21
CA MET A 227 -16.23 30.08 40.11
C MET A 227 -15.58 30.39 41.46
N GLU A 228 -16.31 30.30 42.56
CA GLU A 228 -15.75 30.49 43.90
C GLU A 228 -14.68 29.44 44.21
N LEU A 229 -14.96 28.16 43.95
CA LEU A 229 -14.00 27.06 44.09
C LEU A 229 -12.75 27.28 43.24
N TYR A 230 -12.93 27.65 41.96
CA TYR A 230 -11.79 27.92 41.08
C TYR A 230 -10.96 29.11 41.57
N LYS A 231 -11.62 30.19 41.99
CA LYS A 231 -10.97 31.40 42.50
C LYS A 231 -10.18 31.08 43.77
N SER A 232 -10.78 30.38 44.75
CA SER A 232 -10.15 30.06 46.03
C SER A 232 -8.92 29.16 45.88
N GLU A 233 -9.03 28.10 45.07
CA GLU A 233 -7.92 27.18 44.80
C GLU A 233 -6.80 27.86 44.02
N SER A 234 -7.14 28.68 43.01
CA SER A 234 -6.15 29.47 42.26
C SER A 234 -5.41 30.48 43.15
N ARG A 235 -6.07 31.06 44.18
CA ARG A 235 -5.42 31.94 45.17
C ARG A 235 -4.45 31.15 46.05
N SER A 236 -4.88 30.00 46.55
CA SER A 236 -4.06 29.13 47.38
C SER A 236 -2.80 28.64 46.65
N LEU A 237 -2.86 28.52 45.32
CA LEU A 237 -1.74 28.13 44.47
C LEU A 237 -0.85 29.30 44.03
N GLY A 238 -1.10 30.53 44.49
CA GLY A 238 -0.30 31.71 44.17
C GLY A 238 -0.45 32.21 42.73
N MET A 239 -1.52 31.82 42.03
CA MET A 239 -1.73 32.10 40.61
C MET A 239 -2.41 33.45 40.31
N TRP A 240 -2.77 34.23 41.34
CA TRP A 240 -3.50 35.49 41.13
C TRP A 240 -2.58 36.64 40.73
N GLN A 241 -2.15 36.62 39.47
CA GLN A 241 -2.03 37.84 38.68
C GLN A 241 -3.23 37.89 37.75
N VAL A 242 -3.94 39.01 37.77
CA VAL A 242 -5.27 39.21 37.19
C VAL A 242 -5.27 38.95 35.69
N GLU A 243 -5.90 37.86 35.24
CA GLU A 243 -6.56 37.81 33.94
C GLU A 243 -8.05 38.10 34.18
N GLU A 244 -8.50 39.21 33.58
CA GLU A 244 -9.88 39.69 33.53
C GLU A 244 -10.85 38.59 33.08
N VAL A 245 -11.45 37.90 34.05
CA VAL A 245 -12.67 37.14 33.85
C VAL A 245 -13.68 37.59 34.90
N LEU A 246 -14.48 38.59 34.50
CA LEU A 246 -15.79 38.97 35.02
C LEU A 246 -15.84 39.84 36.29
N GLU A 247 -16.06 41.15 36.10
CA GLU A 247 -16.77 42.15 36.95
C GLU A 247 -16.97 43.40 36.05
N SER A 248 -18.07 44.16 35.96
CA SER A 248 -19.27 44.41 36.76
C SER A 248 -20.42 44.96 35.87
N GLU A 249 -21.67 44.91 36.35
CA GLU A 249 -22.88 45.40 35.65
C GLU A 249 -22.90 46.92 35.37
N ASP A 250 -22.04 47.71 36.00
CA ASP A 250 -21.91 49.15 35.71
C ASP A 250 -21.08 49.46 34.44
N HIS A 251 -20.37 48.45 33.91
CA HIS A 251 -19.58 48.58 32.68
C HIS A 251 -20.45 48.55 31.40
N TYR A 252 -21.76 48.30 31.53
CA TYR A 252 -22.69 48.19 30.41
C TYR A 252 -23.06 49.55 29.79
N GLN A 253 -23.11 50.64 30.57
CA GLN A 253 -23.62 51.93 30.08
C GLN A 253 -22.56 52.82 29.41
N LEU A 254 -21.28 52.72 29.80
CA LEU A 254 -20.20 53.50 29.17
C LEU A 254 -19.67 52.87 27.88
N LYS A 255 -19.81 51.54 27.70
CA LYS A 255 -19.46 50.86 26.45
C LYS A 255 -20.52 51.02 25.35
N GLU A 256 -21.77 51.34 25.63
CA GLU A 256 -22.82 51.40 24.59
C GLU A 256 -22.50 52.38 23.43
N LYS A 257 -21.79 53.48 23.72
CA LYS A 257 -21.41 54.48 22.71
C LYS A 257 -20.18 54.10 21.87
N ASP A 258 -19.16 53.50 22.50
CA ASP A 258 -17.89 53.14 21.85
C ASP A 258 -17.94 51.73 21.23
N TRP A 259 -18.63 50.81 21.91
CA TRP A 259 -19.05 49.51 21.38
C TRP A 259 -20.11 49.68 20.29
N GLY A 260 -20.93 50.73 20.29
CA GLY A 260 -21.84 51.04 19.16
C GLY A 260 -21.08 51.29 17.85
N PHE A 261 -20.00 52.07 17.89
CA PHE A 261 -19.13 52.31 16.72
C PHE A 261 -18.29 51.09 16.35
N GLN A 262 -17.70 50.39 17.32
CA GLN A 262 -16.93 49.17 17.06
C GLN A 262 -17.82 47.99 16.62
N MET A 263 -19.04 47.88 17.14
CA MET A 263 -20.06 46.93 16.68
C MET A 263 -20.58 47.32 15.32
N GLN A 264 -20.78 48.59 14.97
CA GLN A 264 -21.15 48.96 13.60
C GLN A 264 -20.02 48.60 12.61
N ARG A 265 -18.76 48.82 12.97
CA ARG A 265 -17.61 48.36 12.17
C ARG A 265 -17.52 46.84 12.08
N LYS A 266 -17.60 46.13 13.20
CA LYS A 266 -17.58 44.67 13.21
C LYS A 266 -18.81 44.07 12.55
N HIS A 267 -19.97 44.69 12.66
CA HIS A 267 -21.22 44.31 12.00
C HIS A 267 -21.09 44.52 10.50
N TRP A 268 -20.47 45.61 10.06
CA TRP A 268 -20.12 45.82 8.65
C TRP A 268 -19.13 44.77 8.15
N GLU A 269 -18.04 44.51 8.89
CA GLU A 269 -17.06 43.45 8.58
C GLU A 269 -17.70 42.04 8.58
N LEU A 270 -18.64 41.77 9.49
CA LEU A 270 -19.42 40.54 9.54
C LEU A 270 -20.43 40.47 8.40
N GLN A 271 -21.08 41.57 8.01
CA GLN A 271 -21.99 41.61 6.87
C GLN A 271 -21.24 41.40 5.56
N GLU A 272 -20.04 41.97 5.43
CA GLU A 272 -19.16 41.80 4.28
C GLU A 272 -18.64 40.37 4.19
N LYS A 273 -18.17 39.79 5.31
CA LYS A 273 -17.84 38.36 5.39
C LYS A 273 -19.04 37.46 5.14
N ASN A 274 -20.22 37.79 5.64
CA ASN A 274 -21.43 37.00 5.43
C ASN A 274 -21.88 37.07 3.97
N ARG A 275 -21.69 38.21 3.29
CA ARG A 275 -21.88 38.34 1.84
C ARG A 275 -20.86 37.49 1.07
N GLU A 276 -19.59 37.50 1.47
CA GLU A 276 -18.56 36.63 0.89
C GLU A 276 -18.89 35.14 1.11
N TYR A 277 -19.40 34.76 2.28
CA TYR A 277 -19.86 33.40 2.55
C TYR A 277 -21.07 33.03 1.70
N GLN A 278 -22.02 33.94 1.50
CA GLN A 278 -23.18 33.71 0.63
C GLN A 278 -22.78 33.58 -0.85
N GLU A 279 -21.81 34.35 -1.32
CA GLU A 279 -21.25 34.20 -2.66
C GLU A 279 -20.53 32.86 -2.82
N LYS A 280 -19.72 32.46 -1.83
CA LYS A 280 -19.07 31.14 -1.82
C LYS A 280 -20.06 29.99 -1.74
N ASP A 281 -21.13 30.12 -0.96
CA ASP A 281 -22.20 29.11 -0.87
C ASP A 281 -22.94 28.96 -2.21
N LYS A 282 -23.17 30.09 -2.89
CA LYS A 282 -23.74 30.11 -4.25
C LYS A 282 -22.80 29.45 -5.27
N GLU A 283 -21.50 29.78 -5.26
CA GLU A 283 -20.50 29.10 -6.09
C GLU A 283 -20.44 27.60 -5.81
N LEU A 284 -20.57 27.20 -4.54
CA LEU A 284 -20.58 25.81 -4.14
C LEU A 284 -21.84 25.08 -4.64
N GLN A 285 -23.01 25.74 -4.60
CA GLN A 285 -24.25 25.22 -5.16
C GLN A 285 -24.21 25.09 -6.68
N GLU A 286 -23.60 26.04 -7.38
CA GLU A 286 -23.36 25.97 -8.82
C GLU A 286 -22.46 24.77 -9.16
N LYS A 287 -21.33 24.62 -8.44
CA LYS A 287 -20.44 23.44 -8.59
C LYS A 287 -21.12 22.13 -8.25
N TYR A 288 -21.99 22.10 -7.24
CA TYR A 288 -22.75 20.90 -6.89
C TYR A 288 -23.72 20.52 -8.00
N THR A 289 -24.35 21.51 -8.64
CA THR A 289 -25.24 21.30 -9.80
C THR A 289 -24.46 20.77 -11.00
N GLU A 290 -23.29 21.35 -11.31
CA GLU A 290 -22.40 20.85 -12.37
C GLU A 290 -21.95 19.41 -12.11
N LEU A 291 -21.66 19.06 -10.85
CA LEU A 291 -21.28 17.69 -10.47
C LEU A 291 -22.45 16.72 -10.66
N GLN A 292 -23.69 17.13 -10.34
CA GLN A 292 -24.87 16.31 -10.58
C GLN A 292 -25.13 16.08 -12.08
N GLU A 293 -24.91 17.09 -12.92
CA GLU A 293 -25.01 16.93 -14.38
C GLU A 293 -23.96 15.97 -14.93
N LYS A 294 -22.71 16.10 -14.48
CA LYS A 294 -21.62 15.17 -14.85
C LYS A 294 -21.90 13.74 -14.38
N ASP A 295 -22.45 13.55 -13.19
CA ASP A 295 -22.85 12.22 -12.71
C ASP A 295 -23.93 11.61 -13.61
N ARG A 296 -24.91 12.42 -14.04
CA ARG A 296 -25.95 11.99 -14.98
C ARG A 296 -25.36 11.59 -16.34
N GLU A 297 -24.43 12.38 -16.88
CA GLU A 297 -23.72 12.04 -18.12
C GLU A 297 -22.90 10.75 -18.00
N LEU A 298 -22.25 10.54 -16.85
CA LEU A 298 -21.49 9.30 -16.59
C LEU A 298 -22.42 8.09 -16.52
N GLN A 299 -23.58 8.21 -15.86
CA GLN A 299 -24.58 7.14 -15.82
C GLN A 299 -25.16 6.82 -17.20
N GLU A 300 -25.28 7.80 -18.09
CA GLU A 300 -25.71 7.57 -19.48
C GLU A 300 -24.63 6.86 -20.29
N LYS A 301 -23.36 7.28 -20.17
CA LYS A 301 -22.23 6.58 -20.80
C LYS A 301 -22.05 5.16 -20.29
N ASP A 302 -22.27 4.91 -19.00
CA ASP A 302 -22.22 3.55 -18.44
C ASP A 302 -23.31 2.67 -19.05
N ARG A 303 -24.53 3.19 -19.22
CA ARG A 303 -25.61 2.47 -19.92
C ARG A 303 -25.26 2.18 -21.37
N GLU A 304 -24.67 3.13 -22.11
CA GLU A 304 -24.21 2.89 -23.49
C GLU A 304 -23.12 1.81 -23.56
N LEU A 305 -22.17 1.82 -22.62
CA LEU A 305 -21.11 0.80 -22.54
C LEU A 305 -21.70 -0.58 -22.24
N GLN A 306 -22.69 -0.68 -21.34
CA GLN A 306 -23.38 -1.94 -21.07
C GLN A 306 -24.11 -2.50 -22.29
N VAL A 307 -24.70 -1.64 -23.13
CA VAL A 307 -25.33 -2.08 -24.40
C VAL A 307 -24.26 -2.61 -25.35
N LYS A 308 -23.16 -1.88 -25.53
CA LYS A 308 -22.04 -2.31 -26.38
C LYS A 308 -21.39 -3.61 -25.92
N ASP A 309 -21.27 -3.80 -24.61
CA ASP A 309 -20.73 -5.05 -24.04
C ASP A 309 -21.63 -6.25 -24.35
N ARG A 310 -22.96 -6.08 -24.27
CA ARG A 310 -23.92 -7.11 -24.71
C ARG A 310 -23.82 -7.41 -26.21
N GLU A 311 -23.69 -6.39 -27.04
CA GLU A 311 -23.49 -6.55 -28.49
C GLU A 311 -22.20 -7.32 -28.79
N HIS A 312 -21.10 -6.96 -28.13
CA HIS A 312 -19.83 -7.68 -28.25
C HIS A 312 -19.93 -9.13 -27.76
N GLN A 313 -20.69 -9.40 -26.70
CA GLN A 313 -20.94 -10.76 -26.22
C GLN A 313 -21.65 -11.62 -27.26
N VAL A 314 -22.66 -11.07 -27.94
CA VAL A 314 -23.36 -11.76 -29.04
C VAL A 314 -22.40 -12.07 -30.19
N VAL A 315 -21.61 -11.09 -30.63
CA VAL A 315 -20.62 -11.28 -31.70
C VAL A 315 -19.56 -12.32 -31.32
N LEU A 316 -19.13 -12.34 -30.06
CA LEU A 316 -18.19 -13.33 -29.55
C LEU A 316 -18.78 -14.74 -29.58
N GLN A 317 -20.05 -14.86 -29.19
CA GLN A 317 -20.77 -16.13 -29.20
C GLN A 317 -20.92 -16.67 -30.64
N ASP A 318 -21.32 -15.82 -31.58
CA ASP A 318 -21.42 -16.18 -33.01
C ASP A 318 -20.05 -16.60 -33.57
N SER A 319 -19.00 -15.86 -33.23
CA SER A 319 -17.62 -16.17 -33.65
C SER A 319 -17.14 -17.51 -33.09
N GLN A 320 -17.46 -17.83 -31.84
CA GLN A 320 -17.14 -19.12 -31.22
C GLN A 320 -17.87 -20.27 -31.89
N GLU A 321 -19.14 -20.07 -32.27
CA GLU A 321 -19.92 -21.09 -32.97
C GLU A 321 -19.38 -21.34 -34.38
N ALA A 322 -19.01 -20.29 -35.11
CA ALA A 322 -18.34 -20.39 -36.41
C ALA A 322 -17.00 -21.13 -36.29
N LEU A 323 -16.21 -20.85 -35.25
CA LEU A 323 -14.94 -21.55 -34.98
C LEU A 323 -15.17 -23.05 -34.76
N ARG A 324 -16.18 -23.42 -33.95
CA ARG A 324 -16.55 -24.83 -33.73
C ARG A 324 -16.97 -25.53 -35.01
N GLN A 325 -17.65 -24.84 -35.92
CA GLN A 325 -17.99 -25.38 -37.23
C GLN A 325 -16.72 -25.61 -38.07
N LYS A 326 -15.81 -24.64 -38.11
CA LYS A 326 -14.53 -24.77 -38.83
C LYS A 326 -13.65 -25.89 -38.28
N ASP A 327 -13.64 -26.09 -36.96
CA ASP A 327 -12.92 -27.21 -36.34
C ASP A 327 -13.49 -28.58 -36.77
N ARG A 328 -14.82 -28.70 -36.88
CA ARG A 328 -15.46 -29.92 -37.41
C ARG A 328 -15.06 -30.18 -38.86
N GLU A 329 -15.11 -29.16 -39.72
CA GLU A 329 -14.66 -29.25 -41.11
C GLU A 329 -13.17 -29.64 -41.21
N LEU A 330 -12.33 -29.05 -40.36
CA LEU A 330 -10.89 -29.37 -40.31
C LEU A 330 -10.66 -30.84 -39.92
N GLN A 331 -11.41 -31.37 -38.96
CA GLN A 331 -11.31 -32.77 -38.57
C GLN A 331 -11.72 -33.72 -39.71
N GLU A 332 -12.77 -33.40 -40.45
CA GLU A 332 -13.21 -34.18 -41.60
C GLU A 332 -12.21 -34.13 -42.76
N ASN A 333 -11.66 -32.95 -43.03
CA ASN A 333 -10.58 -32.78 -44.00
C ASN A 333 -9.32 -33.54 -43.59
N LYS A 334 -8.96 -33.58 -42.30
CA LYS A 334 -7.83 -34.38 -41.81
C LYS A 334 -8.04 -35.87 -42.05
N LYS A 335 -9.25 -36.40 -41.80
CA LYS A 335 -9.58 -37.81 -42.13
C LYS A 335 -9.44 -38.09 -43.62
N THR A 336 -9.91 -37.15 -44.45
CA THR A 336 -9.79 -37.25 -45.91
C THR A 336 -8.33 -37.23 -46.36
N LEU A 337 -7.50 -36.35 -45.78
CA LEU A 337 -6.06 -36.30 -46.04
C LEU A 337 -5.36 -37.59 -45.63
N GLN A 338 -5.64 -38.14 -44.45
CA GLN A 338 -5.11 -39.44 -44.03
C GLN A 338 -5.46 -40.55 -45.02
N GLN A 339 -6.68 -40.56 -45.54
CA GLN A 339 -7.08 -41.52 -46.58
C GLN A 339 -6.29 -41.32 -47.88
N LYS A 340 -6.06 -40.07 -48.27
CA LYS A 340 -5.24 -39.74 -49.45
C LYS A 340 -3.77 -40.11 -49.24
N ASP A 341 -3.21 -39.91 -48.06
CA ASP A 341 -1.83 -40.29 -47.73
C ASP A 341 -1.63 -41.80 -47.87
N ILE A 342 -2.60 -42.63 -47.47
CA ILE A 342 -2.58 -44.08 -47.70
C ILE A 342 -2.51 -44.39 -49.19
N VAL A 343 -3.31 -43.70 -50.01
CA VAL A 343 -3.30 -43.88 -51.47
C VAL A 343 -1.99 -43.40 -52.09
N ILE A 344 -1.44 -42.28 -51.63
CA ILE A 344 -0.14 -41.76 -52.07
C ILE A 344 0.95 -42.77 -51.74
N LEU A 345 1.00 -43.31 -50.52
CA LEU A 345 1.98 -44.34 -50.14
C LEU A 345 1.90 -45.59 -51.04
N GLN A 346 0.69 -45.98 -51.43
CA GLN A 346 0.49 -47.07 -52.37
C GLN A 346 1.01 -46.70 -53.77
N LYS A 347 0.72 -45.49 -54.25
CA LYS A 347 1.21 -44.97 -55.54
C LYS A 347 2.72 -44.77 -55.56
N ASP A 348 3.33 -44.31 -54.47
CA ASP A 348 4.78 -44.21 -54.29
C ASP A 348 5.44 -45.58 -54.34
N ARG A 349 4.77 -46.64 -53.88
CA ARG A 349 5.26 -48.00 -53.99
C ARG A 349 5.26 -48.47 -55.45
N GLU A 350 4.20 -48.16 -56.19
CA GLU A 350 4.11 -48.41 -57.63
C GLU A 350 5.14 -47.57 -58.42
N LEU A 351 5.30 -46.30 -58.04
CA LEU A 351 6.27 -45.39 -58.63
C LEU A 351 7.69 -45.88 -58.38
N ARG A 352 8.06 -46.27 -57.15
CA ARG A 352 9.38 -46.84 -56.86
C ARG A 352 9.68 -48.08 -57.69
N GLN A 353 8.69 -48.96 -57.92
CA GLN A 353 8.85 -50.11 -58.82
C GLN A 353 9.10 -49.68 -60.27
N SER A 354 8.41 -48.62 -60.72
CA SER A 354 8.61 -48.02 -62.05
C SER A 354 9.93 -47.26 -62.15
N GLU A 355 10.34 -46.54 -61.11
CA GLU A 355 11.60 -45.81 -61.01
C GLU A 355 12.80 -46.74 -60.89
N ASP A 356 12.68 -47.88 -60.24
CA ASP A 356 13.71 -48.93 -60.29
C ASP A 356 13.85 -49.49 -61.71
N ALA A 357 12.74 -49.60 -62.45
CA ALA A 357 12.77 -49.93 -63.88
C ALA A 357 13.41 -48.80 -64.70
N VAL A 358 13.13 -47.53 -64.40
CA VAL A 358 13.70 -46.35 -65.07
C VAL A 358 15.14 -46.08 -64.66
N ARG A 359 15.58 -46.39 -63.43
CA ARG A 359 16.98 -46.28 -62.95
C ARG A 359 17.88 -47.25 -63.71
N ARG A 360 17.37 -48.44 -64.03
CA ARG A 360 18.04 -49.37 -64.97
C ARG A 360 18.21 -48.74 -66.37
N PHE A 361 17.32 -47.83 -66.77
CA PHE A 361 17.41 -47.05 -68.01
C PHE A 361 18.24 -45.76 -67.89
N LYS A 362 18.24 -45.08 -66.73
CA LYS A 362 18.90 -43.79 -66.48
C LYS A 362 20.34 -43.90 -65.97
N GLN A 363 20.85 -45.11 -65.73
CA GLN A 363 22.30 -45.37 -65.64
C GLN A 363 23.08 -44.96 -66.93
N GLN A 364 22.41 -44.43 -67.95
CA GLN A 364 22.97 -43.88 -69.18
C GLN A 364 22.94 -42.34 -69.33
N ALA A 365 22.44 -41.55 -68.37
CA ALA A 365 22.48 -40.09 -68.53
C ALA A 365 22.38 -39.37 -67.19
N LEU A 366 23.44 -38.64 -66.84
CA LEU A 366 23.48 -37.70 -65.73
C LEU A 366 24.13 -36.41 -66.20
N THR A 367 23.49 -35.28 -65.90
CA THR A 367 24.11 -34.08 -65.30
C THR A 367 23.01 -33.11 -64.84
N ASP A 368 23.07 -32.74 -63.56
CA ASP A 368 23.06 -31.38 -62.96
C ASP A 368 21.95 -30.37 -63.32
N ASP A 369 21.59 -29.35 -62.52
CA ASP A 369 21.95 -28.85 -61.19
C ASP A 369 20.88 -27.77 -60.85
N HIS A 370 20.44 -27.59 -59.60
CA HIS A 370 19.93 -26.30 -59.09
C HIS A 370 19.79 -26.30 -57.56
N TRP A 371 20.33 -25.27 -56.91
CA TRP A 371 20.45 -25.12 -55.45
C TRP A 371 19.13 -24.68 -54.79
N VAL A 372 18.29 -25.64 -54.46
CA VAL A 372 17.18 -25.50 -53.50
C VAL A 372 17.29 -26.65 -52.52
N ILE A 373 17.72 -26.40 -51.29
CA ILE A 373 17.87 -27.48 -50.29
C ILE A 373 16.48 -27.88 -49.83
N ASN A 374 16.02 -29.04 -50.27
CA ASN A 374 14.80 -29.66 -49.77
C ASN A 374 15.01 -30.17 -48.34
N LYS A 375 13.96 -30.22 -47.51
CA LYS A 375 14.04 -30.67 -46.11
C LYS A 375 14.64 -32.08 -45.97
N ASP A 376 14.48 -32.89 -47.01
CA ASP A 376 14.97 -34.27 -47.08
C ASP A 376 16.43 -34.37 -47.57
N GLU A 377 17.06 -33.26 -47.98
CA GLU A 377 18.46 -33.18 -48.45
C GLU A 377 19.44 -32.77 -47.34
N VAL A 378 18.94 -32.45 -46.14
CA VAL A 378 19.76 -32.20 -44.96
C VAL A 378 20.18 -33.53 -44.34
N THR A 379 21.43 -33.94 -44.60
CA THR A 379 21.97 -35.16 -43.99
C THR A 379 22.57 -34.84 -42.62
N LEU A 380 21.96 -35.36 -41.56
CA LEU A 380 22.46 -35.25 -40.18
C LEU A 380 23.78 -36.03 -40.03
N THR A 381 24.87 -35.34 -39.71
CA THR A 381 26.18 -35.97 -39.46
C THR A 381 26.29 -36.51 -38.03
N LYS A 382 27.10 -37.55 -37.84
CA LYS A 382 27.21 -38.32 -36.59
C LYS A 382 28.27 -37.79 -35.60
N GLU A 383 28.92 -36.67 -35.88
CA GLU A 383 30.05 -36.19 -35.08
C GLU A 383 29.68 -35.06 -34.09
N GLU A 384 30.35 -35.08 -32.94
CA GLU A 384 30.12 -34.17 -31.82
C GLU A 384 30.66 -32.76 -32.12
N LEU A 385 29.78 -31.75 -32.13
CA LEU A 385 30.14 -30.38 -32.49
C LEU A 385 30.43 -29.45 -31.27
N GLY A 386 30.20 -29.88 -30.02
CA GLY A 386 30.65 -29.19 -28.79
C GLY A 386 29.63 -29.09 -27.62
N ARG A 387 30.12 -28.80 -26.40
CA ARG A 387 29.33 -28.70 -25.14
C ARG A 387 29.00 -27.26 -24.75
N GLY A 388 27.74 -27.01 -24.35
CA GLY A 388 27.27 -25.77 -23.71
C GLY A 388 26.12 -26.04 -22.74
N GLY A 389 25.91 -25.16 -21.76
CA GLY A 389 25.05 -25.43 -20.59
C GLY A 389 23.54 -25.58 -20.80
N TYR A 390 22.99 -25.39 -22.01
CA TYR A 390 21.53 -25.33 -22.26
C TYR A 390 20.97 -26.39 -23.19
N ALA A 391 21.87 -27.05 -23.89
CA ALA A 391 21.54 -28.15 -24.76
C ALA A 391 22.75 -29.06 -24.76
N VAL A 392 22.50 -30.34 -24.50
CA VAL A 392 23.42 -31.37 -24.93
C VAL A 392 23.04 -31.68 -26.37
N VAL A 393 23.85 -31.25 -27.34
CA VAL A 393 23.72 -31.74 -28.72
C VAL A 393 24.25 -33.16 -28.73
N LYS A 394 23.39 -34.12 -28.36
CA LYS A 394 23.60 -35.55 -28.59
C LYS A 394 22.88 -35.89 -29.89
N GLY A 395 23.62 -36.50 -30.82
CA GLY A 395 23.04 -36.98 -32.06
C GLY A 395 21.75 -37.77 -31.80
N ASN A 396 20.73 -37.44 -32.59
CA ASN A 396 19.43 -38.09 -32.72
C ASN A 396 18.33 -37.85 -31.66
N GLU A 397 18.48 -36.95 -30.68
CA GLU A 397 17.34 -36.47 -29.90
C GLU A 397 17.47 -34.98 -29.54
N TYR A 398 16.65 -34.13 -30.17
CA TYR A 398 16.46 -32.74 -29.75
C TYR A 398 15.55 -32.71 -28.53
N SER A 399 16.12 -32.69 -27.33
CA SER A 399 15.34 -32.45 -26.12
C SER A 399 15.60 -31.04 -25.57
N ILE A 400 15.14 -30.01 -26.28
CA ILE A 400 14.52 -28.88 -25.59
C ILE A 400 13.04 -29.25 -25.51
N THR A 401 12.64 -29.99 -24.47
CA THR A 401 11.29 -30.53 -24.24
C THR A 401 10.22 -29.46 -23.97
N SER A 402 10.54 -28.21 -24.24
CA SER A 402 9.89 -27.04 -23.66
C SER A 402 9.42 -26.11 -24.75
N ARG A 403 8.34 -26.48 -25.43
CA ARG A 403 7.61 -25.55 -26.30
C ARG A 403 6.81 -24.61 -25.40
N HIS A 404 7.07 -23.32 -25.50
CA HIS A 404 6.28 -22.30 -24.84
C HIS A 404 5.75 -21.31 -25.88
N PRO A 405 4.46 -20.94 -25.86
CA PRO A 405 3.89 -20.03 -26.85
C PRO A 405 4.62 -18.69 -26.92
N ASN A 406 5.18 -18.21 -25.81
CA ASN A 406 5.87 -16.91 -25.74
C ASN A 406 7.41 -16.98 -25.75
N LEU A 407 8.00 -18.12 -26.14
CA LEU A 407 9.44 -18.23 -26.38
C LEU A 407 9.69 -18.62 -27.83
N VAL A 408 10.64 -17.95 -28.49
CA VAL A 408 10.96 -18.23 -29.88
C VAL A 408 11.49 -19.65 -30.00
N GLN A 409 10.83 -20.47 -30.82
CA GLN A 409 11.17 -21.86 -31.02
C GLN A 409 12.49 -21.99 -31.81
N PHE A 410 13.49 -22.62 -31.20
CA PHE A 410 14.68 -23.08 -31.91
C PHE A 410 14.34 -24.32 -32.75
N ILE A 411 14.78 -24.32 -34.02
CA ILE A 411 14.54 -25.40 -34.99
C ILE A 411 15.82 -26.22 -35.23
N GLY A 412 16.99 -25.59 -35.32
CA GLY A 412 18.25 -26.28 -35.56
C GLY A 412 19.45 -25.34 -35.62
N ALA A 413 20.66 -25.90 -35.68
CA ALA A 413 21.89 -25.13 -35.91
C ALA A 413 22.91 -25.95 -36.71
N THR A 414 23.77 -25.28 -37.47
CA THR A 414 24.92 -25.89 -38.15
C THR A 414 26.22 -25.20 -37.73
N LYS A 415 27.34 -25.93 -37.77
CA LYS A 415 28.70 -25.40 -37.57
C LYS A 415 29.59 -25.55 -38.81
N VAL A 416 29.08 -26.11 -39.89
CA VAL A 416 29.85 -26.36 -41.11
C VAL A 416 29.84 -25.10 -41.97
N ASP A 417 31.04 -24.65 -42.35
CA ASP A 417 31.38 -23.46 -43.17
C ASP A 417 30.97 -22.08 -42.62
N ASN A 418 29.78 -21.95 -42.03
CA ASN A 418 29.36 -20.79 -41.24
C ASN A 418 28.38 -21.20 -40.14
N PRO A 419 28.58 -20.78 -38.88
CA PRO A 419 27.65 -21.08 -37.80
C PRO A 419 26.31 -20.37 -38.04
N LEU A 420 25.25 -21.14 -38.26
CA LEU A 420 23.89 -20.64 -38.46
C LEU A 420 22.94 -21.25 -37.44
N ILE A 421 22.01 -20.43 -36.95
CA ILE A 421 20.91 -20.83 -36.06
C ILE A 421 19.60 -20.65 -36.83
N LEU A 422 18.78 -21.70 -36.83
CA LEU A 422 17.43 -21.70 -37.39
C LEU A 422 16.41 -21.63 -36.24
N THR A 423 15.50 -20.66 -36.32
CA THR A 423 14.38 -20.48 -35.39
C THR A 423 13.06 -20.37 -36.17
N GLU A 424 11.94 -20.36 -35.46
CA GLU A 424 10.68 -19.90 -36.06
C GLU A 424 10.81 -18.45 -36.57
N LEU A 425 10.08 -18.16 -37.64
CA LEU A 425 10.09 -16.85 -38.28
C LEU A 425 9.12 -15.90 -37.56
N MET A 426 9.65 -14.76 -37.13
CA MET A 426 8.88 -13.65 -36.57
C MET A 426 8.94 -12.45 -37.53
N SER A 427 7.87 -11.66 -37.60
CA SER A 427 7.74 -10.62 -38.64
C SER A 427 8.59 -9.37 -38.37
N THR A 428 8.78 -9.01 -37.11
CA THR A 428 9.59 -7.85 -36.71
C THR A 428 10.05 -7.98 -35.25
N SER A 429 10.89 -7.06 -34.78
CA SER A 429 11.19 -6.89 -33.35
C SER A 429 10.37 -5.75 -32.75
N LEU A 430 10.15 -5.79 -31.44
CA LEU A 430 9.50 -4.70 -30.70
C LEU A 430 10.30 -3.41 -30.83
N TYR A 431 11.63 -3.48 -30.83
CA TYR A 431 12.49 -2.31 -31.07
C TYR A 431 12.14 -1.61 -32.39
N LYS A 432 12.10 -2.38 -33.49
CA LYS A 432 11.76 -1.82 -34.81
C LYS A 432 10.33 -1.26 -34.82
N LYS A 433 9.39 -1.96 -34.16
CA LYS A 433 8.00 -1.52 -34.06
C LYS A 433 7.84 -0.19 -33.29
N LEU A 434 8.58 0.00 -32.21
CA LEU A 434 8.57 1.24 -31.42
C LEU A 434 9.17 2.43 -32.17
N GLN A 435 10.07 2.21 -33.13
CA GLN A 435 10.58 3.27 -34.02
C GLN A 435 9.55 3.69 -35.07
N GLU A 436 8.69 2.77 -35.51
CA GLU A 436 7.71 3.02 -36.56
C GLU A 436 6.44 3.68 -36.00
N THR A 437 5.93 3.18 -34.88
CA THR A 437 4.61 3.57 -34.36
C THR A 437 4.55 3.45 -32.85
N LYS A 438 3.89 4.42 -32.20
CA LYS A 438 3.54 4.31 -30.78
C LYS A 438 2.49 3.20 -30.57
N LEU A 439 2.70 2.35 -29.57
CA LEU A 439 1.77 1.28 -29.22
C LEU A 439 0.58 1.82 -28.43
N THR A 440 -0.58 1.20 -28.59
CA THR A 440 -1.76 1.45 -27.75
C THR A 440 -1.59 0.75 -26.39
N ASN A 441 -2.31 1.21 -25.36
CA ASN A 441 -2.26 0.57 -24.04
C ASN A 441 -2.65 -0.93 -24.08
N GLN A 442 -3.58 -1.30 -24.97
CA GLN A 442 -3.97 -2.70 -25.17
C GLN A 442 -2.86 -3.54 -25.80
N GLN A 443 -2.14 -2.97 -26.78
CA GLN A 443 -0.96 -3.62 -27.37
C GLN A 443 0.15 -3.79 -26.33
N ILE A 444 0.41 -2.74 -25.54
CA ILE A 444 1.41 -2.78 -24.46
C ILE A 444 1.07 -3.88 -23.46
N LEU A 445 -0.19 -3.98 -23.00
CA LEU A 445 -0.61 -5.04 -22.09
C LEU A 445 -0.43 -6.43 -22.65
N SER A 446 -0.83 -6.66 -23.90
CA SER A 446 -0.70 -7.97 -24.53
C SER A 446 0.76 -8.39 -24.66
N ILE A 447 1.61 -7.50 -25.16
CA ILE A 447 3.04 -7.77 -25.33
C ILE A 447 3.71 -7.98 -23.96
N ALA A 448 3.37 -7.14 -22.98
CA ALA A 448 3.86 -7.27 -21.61
C ALA A 448 3.49 -8.63 -21.01
N GLN A 449 2.24 -9.05 -21.16
CA GLN A 449 1.75 -10.33 -20.65
C GLN A 449 2.46 -11.52 -21.30
N ASP A 450 2.59 -11.51 -22.63
CA ASP A 450 3.31 -12.54 -23.37
C ASP A 450 4.76 -12.68 -22.90
N VAL A 451 5.48 -11.54 -22.79
CA VAL A 451 6.86 -11.53 -22.29
C VAL A 451 6.94 -12.05 -20.86
N ALA A 452 6.00 -11.64 -20.00
CA ALA A 452 5.96 -12.08 -18.61
C ALA A 452 5.75 -13.59 -18.47
N LEU A 453 4.84 -14.17 -19.26
CA LEU A 453 4.61 -15.62 -19.32
C LEU A 453 5.86 -16.38 -19.78
N GLY A 454 6.52 -15.89 -20.84
CA GLY A 454 7.76 -16.48 -21.35
C GLY A 454 8.89 -16.48 -20.31
N LEU A 455 9.11 -15.35 -19.63
CA LEU A 455 10.14 -15.24 -18.59
C LEU A 455 9.80 -16.06 -17.33
N ASN A 456 8.54 -16.05 -16.90
CA ASN A 456 8.10 -16.86 -15.76
C ASN A 456 8.33 -18.35 -16.02
N TYR A 457 8.07 -18.81 -17.25
CA TYR A 457 8.35 -20.18 -17.66
C TYR A 457 9.85 -20.55 -17.48
N LEU A 458 10.76 -19.67 -17.90
CA LEU A 458 12.20 -19.84 -17.71
C LEU A 458 12.58 -19.88 -16.21
N HIS A 459 11.99 -18.99 -15.41
CA HIS A 459 12.27 -18.86 -13.98
C HIS A 459 11.76 -20.04 -13.15
N LEU A 460 10.75 -20.77 -13.64
CA LEU A 460 10.19 -21.95 -12.97
C LEU A 460 10.98 -23.23 -13.21
N PHE A 461 11.97 -23.23 -14.11
CA PHE A 461 12.78 -24.40 -14.41
C PHE A 461 13.51 -24.92 -13.15
N LYS A 462 13.62 -26.25 -13.03
CA LYS A 462 14.22 -26.96 -11.87
C LYS A 462 15.32 -27.91 -12.35
N PRO A 463 16.38 -28.16 -11.53
CA PRO A 463 16.56 -27.72 -10.15
C PRO A 463 16.94 -26.25 -9.97
N GLN A 464 17.38 -25.59 -11.05
CA GLN A 464 17.77 -24.18 -11.04
C GLN A 464 17.01 -23.39 -12.11
N PRO A 465 16.65 -22.13 -11.83
CA PRO A 465 15.96 -21.27 -12.78
C PRO A 465 16.86 -20.91 -13.97
N ILE A 466 16.25 -20.73 -15.14
CA ILE A 466 16.93 -20.18 -16.31
C ILE A 466 16.77 -18.65 -16.26
N ILE A 467 17.87 -17.91 -16.24
CA ILE A 467 17.90 -16.44 -16.25
C ILE A 467 18.23 -15.99 -17.67
N HIS A 468 17.38 -15.17 -18.28
CA HIS A 468 17.55 -14.72 -19.66
C HIS A 468 18.74 -13.78 -19.83
N ARG A 469 18.91 -12.80 -18.93
CA ARG A 469 20.02 -11.82 -18.87
C ARG A 469 20.11 -10.80 -20.00
N ASP A 470 19.18 -10.80 -20.94
CA ASP A 470 19.19 -9.85 -22.06
C ASP A 470 17.77 -9.51 -22.52
N VAL A 471 16.88 -9.26 -21.56
CA VAL A 471 15.52 -8.83 -21.86
C VAL A 471 15.56 -7.38 -22.35
N SER A 472 15.30 -7.18 -23.64
CA SER A 472 15.32 -5.87 -24.29
C SER A 472 14.40 -5.87 -25.51
N SER A 473 13.98 -4.69 -26.00
CA SER A 473 13.05 -4.62 -27.14
C SER A 473 13.57 -5.23 -28.45
N PRO A 474 14.89 -5.34 -28.73
CA PRO A 474 15.39 -6.14 -29.84
C PRO A 474 15.11 -7.64 -29.70
N ASN A 475 15.10 -8.16 -28.47
CA ASN A 475 14.93 -9.59 -28.16
C ASN A 475 13.48 -9.96 -27.84
N VAL A 476 12.53 -9.05 -28.09
CA VAL A 476 11.10 -9.34 -28.10
C VAL A 476 10.65 -9.28 -29.55
N LEU A 477 10.33 -10.44 -30.11
CA LEU A 477 9.91 -10.57 -31.49
C LEU A 477 8.39 -10.61 -31.59
N LEU A 478 7.86 -9.97 -32.63
CA LEU A 478 6.44 -9.78 -32.84
C LEU A 478 5.98 -10.45 -34.13
N LYS A 479 4.83 -11.09 -34.06
CA LYS A 479 4.10 -11.64 -35.20
C LYS A 479 2.68 -11.07 -35.21
N PRO A 480 2.17 -10.56 -36.35
CA PRO A 480 0.78 -10.10 -36.43
C PRO A 480 -0.20 -11.24 -36.09
N CYS A 481 -1.21 -10.95 -35.30
CA CYS A 481 -2.28 -11.88 -34.97
C CYS A 481 -3.66 -11.22 -35.16
N THR A 482 -4.71 -12.03 -35.30
CA THR A 482 -6.08 -11.57 -35.57
C THR A 482 -6.84 -11.10 -34.32
N GLY A 483 -6.23 -11.19 -33.13
CA GLY A 483 -6.84 -10.77 -31.87
C GLY A 483 -6.87 -9.25 -31.68
N ALA A 484 -7.64 -8.79 -30.69
CA ALA A 484 -7.83 -7.35 -30.40
C ALA A 484 -6.52 -6.59 -30.07
N ALA A 485 -5.46 -7.29 -29.68
CA ALA A 485 -4.14 -6.71 -29.44
C ALA A 485 -3.24 -6.65 -30.69
N GLY A 486 -3.56 -7.37 -31.76
CA GLY A 486 -2.87 -7.32 -33.06
C GLY A 486 -1.48 -7.95 -33.14
N TYR A 487 -0.87 -8.38 -32.03
CA TYR A 487 0.45 -9.03 -32.00
C TYR A 487 0.51 -10.23 -31.06
N GLU A 488 1.24 -11.26 -31.46
CA GLU A 488 1.79 -12.32 -30.62
C GLU A 488 3.27 -11.98 -30.35
N ALA A 489 3.65 -11.86 -29.08
CA ALA A 489 5.03 -11.57 -28.69
C ALA A 489 5.73 -12.82 -28.17
N LYS A 490 6.99 -12.99 -28.60
CA LYS A 490 7.86 -14.06 -28.14
C LYS A 490 9.24 -13.53 -27.78
N VAL A 491 9.79 -14.05 -26.70
CA VAL A 491 11.13 -13.70 -26.24
C VAL A 491 12.16 -14.55 -27.00
N SER A 492 13.15 -13.90 -27.64
CA SER A 492 14.26 -14.53 -28.37
C SER A 492 15.56 -14.44 -27.59
N ASP A 493 16.63 -15.06 -28.11
CA ASP A 493 18.01 -14.89 -27.60
C ASP A 493 18.23 -15.24 -26.11
N TYR A 494 17.34 -16.05 -25.55
CA TYR A 494 17.54 -16.73 -24.27
C TYR A 494 18.61 -17.85 -24.33
N GLY A 495 19.27 -18.03 -25.48
CA GLY A 495 20.34 -19.01 -25.73
C GLY A 495 21.70 -18.67 -25.07
N ALA A 496 21.87 -17.43 -24.59
CA ALA A 496 23.04 -17.00 -23.79
C ALA A 496 22.79 -17.08 -22.26
N ALA A 497 21.64 -17.61 -21.84
CA ALA A 497 21.36 -17.87 -20.43
C ALA A 497 22.52 -18.70 -19.80
N LYS A 498 22.75 -18.66 -18.47
CA LYS A 498 23.62 -19.65 -17.74
C LYS A 498 22.91 -20.41 -16.61
N LEU A 499 22.92 -21.75 -16.68
CA LEU A 499 22.51 -22.59 -15.55
C LEU A 499 23.50 -22.23 -14.45
N GLN A 500 23.01 -21.98 -13.25
CA GLN A 500 23.80 -21.48 -12.12
C GLN A 500 24.73 -22.60 -11.58
N GLN A 501 25.65 -23.08 -12.42
CA GLN A 501 26.79 -23.88 -12.00
C GLN A 501 27.89 -22.94 -11.51
N GLY A 502 28.37 -23.17 -10.29
CA GLY A 502 29.39 -22.39 -9.59
C GLY A 502 30.81 -22.50 -10.17
N THR A 503 30.97 -22.32 -11.48
CA THR A 503 32.28 -22.18 -12.12
C THR A 503 32.40 -20.81 -12.78
N SER A 504 33.25 -19.99 -12.18
CA SER A 504 33.50 -18.56 -12.40
C SER A 504 34.15 -18.24 -13.76
N THR A 505 33.45 -18.50 -14.86
CA THR A 505 33.84 -18.06 -16.22
C THR A 505 32.72 -17.28 -16.91
N GLY A 506 32.02 -16.43 -16.15
CA GLY A 506 30.96 -15.54 -16.67
C GLY A 506 31.54 -14.30 -17.34
N THR A 507 31.01 -13.94 -18.52
CA THR A 507 31.13 -12.58 -19.07
C THR A 507 30.67 -11.60 -18.00
N VAL A 508 31.53 -10.64 -17.64
CA VAL A 508 31.32 -9.71 -16.51
C VAL A 508 30.03 -8.89 -16.69
N MET A 509 29.58 -8.66 -17.93
CA MET A 509 28.37 -7.90 -18.25
C MET A 509 27.59 -8.59 -19.38
N PRO A 510 26.66 -9.51 -19.08
CA PRO A 510 25.79 -10.09 -20.10
C PRO A 510 24.66 -9.11 -20.49
N GLY A 511 24.31 -9.09 -21.77
CA GLY A 511 23.13 -8.40 -22.30
C GLY A 511 23.29 -6.90 -22.57
N ASN A 512 22.18 -6.27 -22.96
CA ASN A 512 22.11 -4.87 -23.34
C ASN A 512 22.25 -3.93 -22.11
N PRO A 513 23.28 -3.07 -22.04
CA PRO A 513 23.53 -2.20 -20.88
C PRO A 513 22.35 -1.26 -20.56
N ALA A 514 21.56 -0.90 -21.56
CA ALA A 514 20.39 -0.04 -21.41
C ALA A 514 19.28 -0.66 -20.56
N TYR A 515 19.27 -1.99 -20.44
CA TYR A 515 18.26 -2.77 -19.72
C TYR A 515 18.83 -3.49 -18.51
N ALA A 516 20.15 -3.56 -18.40
CA ALA A 516 20.84 -4.31 -17.37
C ALA A 516 20.50 -3.82 -15.95
N ALA A 517 20.31 -4.78 -15.04
CA ALA A 517 20.12 -4.53 -13.63
C ALA A 517 21.43 -4.07 -12.95
N PRO A 518 21.37 -3.33 -11.82
CA PRO A 518 22.56 -2.86 -11.10
C PRO A 518 23.53 -3.98 -10.70
N GLU A 519 23.01 -5.18 -10.43
CA GLU A 519 23.79 -6.36 -10.05
C GLU A 519 24.34 -7.17 -11.25
N ALA A 520 24.01 -6.80 -12.50
CA ALA A 520 24.50 -7.49 -13.70
C ALA A 520 26.03 -7.62 -13.82
N PRO A 521 26.86 -6.68 -13.30
CA PRO A 521 28.31 -6.83 -13.26
C PRO A 521 28.82 -7.94 -12.32
N ILE A 522 27.97 -8.52 -11.46
CA ILE A 522 28.36 -9.34 -10.31
C ILE A 522 27.81 -10.77 -10.49
N PRO A 523 28.59 -11.71 -11.07
CA PRO A 523 28.12 -13.04 -11.43
C PRO A 523 27.45 -13.83 -10.29
N ASP A 524 27.96 -13.69 -9.06
CA ASP A 524 27.45 -14.40 -7.88
C ASP A 524 26.09 -13.89 -7.39
N GLN A 525 25.67 -12.70 -7.85
CA GLN A 525 24.38 -12.10 -7.52
C GLN A 525 23.31 -12.35 -8.59
N HIS A 526 23.65 -13.08 -9.66
CA HIS A 526 22.70 -13.33 -10.74
C HIS A 526 21.51 -14.15 -10.26
N SER A 527 20.31 -13.63 -10.49
CA SER A 527 19.06 -14.25 -10.09
C SER A 527 17.93 -13.89 -11.07
N PRO A 528 16.77 -14.59 -11.04
CA PRO A 528 15.60 -14.23 -11.83
C PRO A 528 15.17 -12.76 -11.70
N ALA A 529 15.47 -12.11 -10.57
CA ALA A 529 15.17 -10.70 -10.33
C ALA A 529 15.89 -9.74 -11.30
N MET A 530 16.97 -10.17 -11.96
CA MET A 530 17.62 -9.39 -13.03
C MET A 530 16.69 -9.21 -14.22
N ASP A 531 16.03 -10.29 -14.66
CA ASP A 531 15.11 -10.24 -15.79
C ASP A 531 13.87 -9.39 -15.46
N VAL A 532 13.43 -9.39 -14.18
CA VAL A 532 12.34 -8.52 -13.70
C VAL A 532 12.70 -7.04 -13.86
N TYR A 533 13.94 -6.68 -13.53
CA TYR A 533 14.42 -5.31 -13.69
C TYR A 533 14.47 -4.92 -15.17
N SER A 534 15.07 -5.76 -16.01
CA SER A 534 15.13 -5.53 -17.47
C SER A 534 13.75 -5.47 -18.11
N TYR A 535 12.81 -6.31 -17.66
CA TYR A 535 11.40 -6.26 -18.04
C TYR A 535 10.75 -4.93 -17.63
N SER A 536 11.07 -4.38 -16.45
CA SER A 536 10.54 -3.09 -16.01
C SER A 536 11.06 -1.93 -16.86
N VAL A 537 12.32 -1.99 -17.30
CA VAL A 537 12.88 -1.06 -18.28
C VAL A 537 12.18 -1.19 -19.63
N LEU A 538 11.89 -2.42 -20.08
CA LEU A 538 11.13 -2.67 -21.30
C LEU A 538 9.71 -2.09 -21.25
N LEU A 539 8.99 -2.29 -20.13
CA LEU A 539 7.68 -1.68 -19.90
C LEU A 539 7.76 -0.16 -19.97
N MET A 540 8.79 0.44 -19.36
CA MET A 540 9.01 1.88 -19.41
C MET A 540 9.23 2.37 -20.85
N GLU A 541 10.08 1.70 -21.63
CA GLU A 541 10.32 2.02 -23.03
C GLU A 541 9.03 1.98 -23.85
N MET A 542 8.21 0.93 -23.68
CA MET A 542 6.93 0.79 -24.39
C MET A 542 5.95 1.93 -24.08
N ASN A 543 5.89 2.37 -22.82
CA ASN A 543 4.96 3.42 -22.39
C ASN A 543 5.41 4.82 -22.81
N LEU A 544 6.71 5.08 -22.75
CA LEU A 544 7.26 6.40 -23.09
C LEU A 544 7.59 6.54 -24.58
N CYS A 545 7.77 5.43 -25.29
CA CYS A 545 8.22 5.38 -26.67
C CYS A 545 9.55 6.13 -26.88
N CYS A 546 10.43 6.08 -25.87
CA CYS A 546 11.75 6.71 -25.88
C CYS A 546 12.80 5.73 -25.36
N LYS A 547 14.07 5.94 -25.76
CA LYS A 547 15.16 5.04 -25.35
C LYS A 547 15.36 5.06 -23.83
N PRO A 548 15.62 3.90 -23.19
CA PRO A 548 15.96 3.87 -21.78
C PRO A 548 17.24 4.63 -21.47
N GLU A 549 17.27 5.36 -20.35
CA GLU A 549 18.48 6.00 -19.87
C GLU A 549 19.56 4.98 -19.47
N MET A 550 20.84 5.33 -19.56
CA MET A 550 21.93 4.39 -19.26
C MET A 550 22.12 4.20 -17.76
N MET A 551 21.98 5.25 -16.94
CA MET A 551 22.21 5.14 -15.50
C MET A 551 20.95 4.76 -14.74
N THR A 552 21.12 3.93 -13.70
CA THR A 552 20.02 3.49 -12.81
C THR A 552 19.25 4.67 -12.22
N ALA A 553 19.94 5.72 -11.75
CA ALA A 553 19.31 6.90 -11.16
C ALA A 553 18.46 7.69 -12.18
N GLU A 554 18.91 7.76 -13.43
CA GLU A 554 18.18 8.43 -14.51
C GLU A 554 16.94 7.65 -14.90
N ARG A 555 16.99 6.31 -14.89
CA ARG A 555 15.81 5.44 -15.12
C ARG A 555 14.74 5.64 -14.06
N GLU A 556 15.11 5.83 -12.79
CA GLU A 556 14.13 6.13 -11.73
C GLU A 556 13.40 7.46 -12.01
N VAL A 557 14.11 8.48 -12.50
CA VAL A 557 13.51 9.75 -12.91
C VAL A 557 12.66 9.57 -14.16
N GLN A 558 13.16 8.87 -15.18
CA GLN A 558 12.47 8.58 -16.43
C GLN A 558 11.14 7.85 -16.18
N SER A 559 11.10 6.92 -15.22
CA SER A 559 9.88 6.19 -14.83
C SER A 559 8.75 7.12 -14.36
N ARG A 560 9.07 8.31 -13.86
CA ARG A 560 8.07 9.29 -13.39
C ARG A 560 7.25 9.87 -14.53
N GLY A 561 7.78 9.86 -15.76
CA GLY A 561 7.11 10.35 -16.96
C GLY A 561 6.00 9.45 -17.49
N VAL A 562 5.87 8.22 -16.97
CA VAL A 562 4.79 7.30 -17.38
C VAL A 562 3.45 7.84 -16.86
N SER A 563 2.51 8.14 -17.77
CA SER A 563 1.21 8.71 -17.41
C SER A 563 0.22 7.68 -16.88
N TRP A 564 0.39 6.40 -17.22
CA TRP A 564 -0.46 5.30 -16.77
C TRP A 564 -0.07 4.89 -15.34
N SER A 565 -0.92 5.23 -14.36
CA SER A 565 -0.67 5.04 -12.91
C SER A 565 -0.29 3.61 -12.53
N ASP A 566 -1.06 2.63 -12.99
CA ASP A 566 -0.87 1.22 -12.58
C ASP A 566 0.43 0.66 -13.18
N MET A 567 0.66 0.95 -14.45
CA MET A 567 1.88 0.57 -15.15
C MET A 567 3.12 1.25 -14.55
N LYS A 568 3.01 2.53 -14.20
CA LYS A 568 4.05 3.28 -13.49
C LYS A 568 4.40 2.63 -12.15
N SER A 569 3.39 2.26 -11.37
CA SER A 569 3.58 1.56 -10.09
C SER A 569 4.29 0.22 -10.27
N LEU A 570 3.90 -0.57 -11.29
CA LEU A 570 4.57 -1.83 -11.62
C LEU A 570 6.03 -1.63 -12.00
N ILE A 571 6.32 -0.68 -12.91
CA ILE A 571 7.68 -0.33 -13.35
C ILE A 571 8.54 0.06 -12.14
N GLN A 572 8.05 0.95 -11.27
CA GLN A 572 8.83 1.43 -10.13
C GLN A 572 9.14 0.33 -9.11
N ARG A 573 8.22 -0.63 -8.89
CA ARG A 573 8.49 -1.79 -8.04
C ARG A 573 9.56 -2.71 -8.62
N GLY A 574 9.56 -2.93 -9.94
CA GLY A 574 10.55 -3.77 -10.59
C GLY A 574 11.91 -3.09 -10.83
N LEU A 575 11.97 -1.76 -10.86
CA LEU A 575 13.22 -0.98 -10.88
C LEU A 575 13.92 -0.86 -9.51
N ASN A 576 13.44 -1.55 -8.47
CA ASN A 576 14.04 -1.45 -7.13
C ASN A 576 15.52 -1.89 -7.15
N ALA A 577 16.40 -1.10 -6.53
CA ALA A 577 17.82 -1.41 -6.44
C ALA A 577 18.11 -2.73 -5.70
N ASN A 578 17.28 -3.11 -4.74
CA ASN A 578 17.37 -4.39 -4.05
C ASN A 578 16.66 -5.51 -4.84
N PRO A 579 17.38 -6.52 -5.36
CA PRO A 579 16.78 -7.59 -6.15
C PRO A 579 15.70 -8.39 -5.41
N ARG A 580 15.80 -8.50 -4.07
CA ARG A 580 14.82 -9.22 -3.24
C ARG A 580 13.51 -8.47 -3.02
N ALA A 581 13.49 -7.16 -3.27
CA ALA A 581 12.30 -6.32 -3.13
C ALA A 581 11.49 -6.22 -4.44
N ARG A 582 12.03 -6.72 -5.55
CA ARG A 582 11.34 -6.77 -6.85
C ARG A 582 10.27 -7.88 -6.83
N PRO A 583 9.13 -7.69 -7.53
CA PRO A 583 8.15 -8.77 -7.70
C PRO A 583 8.75 -9.92 -8.50
N THR A 584 8.16 -11.12 -8.38
CA THR A 584 8.44 -12.22 -9.31
C THR A 584 7.66 -12.04 -10.61
N MET A 585 8.05 -12.69 -11.72
CA MET A 585 7.27 -12.61 -12.98
C MET A 585 5.83 -13.16 -12.87
N ALA A 586 5.54 -13.96 -11.84
CA ALA A 586 4.19 -14.47 -11.55
C ALA A 586 3.31 -13.48 -10.77
N GLN A 587 3.90 -12.47 -10.13
CA GLN A 587 3.23 -11.43 -9.34
C GLN A 587 3.07 -10.16 -10.18
#